data_AF-A0A2M7QRV3-F1
#
_entry.id   AF-A0A2M7QRV3-F1
#
_cell.length_a   1.000
_cell.length_b   1.000
_cell.length_c   1.000
_cell.angle_alpha   90.00
_cell.angle_beta   90.00
_cell.angle_gamma   90.00
#
_symmetry.space_group_name_H-M   'P 1'
#
loop_
_entity.id
_entity.type
_entity.pdbx_description
1 polymer ?
#
loop_
_entity_poly.entity_id
_entity_poly.type
_entity_poly.pdbx_seq_one_letter_code
_entity_poly.pdbx_strand_id
1 'polypeptide(L)'
;MFFVPKISKNTFLEEGKMNIWLRYFVFWLGMEPIGDPKEADIVIVQAFGRNSFIDDKLFEVRRIFDEAGSDLTAIKKLQKMKFADKKTFFDPGISNRILAHQCGTLVERYNIPAIVQWEIAAAFDPHWYWAYVNKIFCIWPSNKPGEYFSTHDLNKQAIEIMKQKGFRRPIVLAHNMHMTRAFWLQRSS
;
A
#
# COMPACT_ATOMS: atom_id res chain seq x y z
N MET A 1 -12.05 9.20 -26.98
CA MET A 1 -11.13 8.84 -28.08
C MET A 1 -9.73 9.20 -27.60
N PHE A 2 -8.97 8.23 -27.08
CA PHE A 2 -7.67 8.49 -26.45
C PHE A 2 -6.56 8.43 -27.50
N PHE A 3 -5.73 9.47 -27.52
CA PHE A 3 -4.59 9.61 -28.41
C PHE A 3 -3.50 8.61 -27.98
N VAL A 4 -3.27 7.57 -28.77
CA VAL A 4 -2.11 6.69 -28.63
C VAL A 4 -1.02 7.22 -29.58
N PRO A 5 0.13 7.70 -29.08
CA PRO A 5 1.20 8.12 -29.97
C PRO A 5 1.74 6.89 -30.71
N LYS A 6 1.80 6.96 -32.04
CA LYS A 6 2.53 5.99 -32.87
C LYS A 6 4.03 6.12 -32.57
N ILE A 7 4.56 5.18 -31.79
CA ILE A 7 6.00 5.02 -31.63
C ILE A 7 6.52 4.39 -32.94
N SER A 8 7.36 5.15 -33.66
CA SER A 8 8.06 4.72 -34.86
C SER A 8 8.96 3.51 -34.54
N LYS A 9 8.90 2.47 -35.38
CA LYS A 9 9.60 1.18 -35.19
C LYS A 9 11.12 1.20 -35.41
N ASN A 10 11.76 2.36 -35.58
CA ASN A 10 13.17 2.45 -35.99
C ASN A 10 14.15 3.03 -34.94
N THR A 11 13.89 2.83 -33.65
CA THR A 11 14.88 3.13 -32.60
C THR A 11 14.94 2.00 -31.58
N PHE A 12 15.26 0.81 -32.08
CA PHE A 12 15.77 -0.28 -31.26
C PHE A 12 17.13 -0.67 -31.83
N LEU A 13 18.09 -0.89 -30.92
CA LEU A 13 19.45 -1.37 -31.13
C LEU A 13 20.53 -0.29 -31.32
N GLU A 14 20.81 0.45 -30.24
CA GLU A 14 22.21 0.59 -29.83
C GLU A 14 22.41 -0.29 -28.59
N GLU A 15 23.27 -1.29 -28.74
CA GLU A 15 23.62 -2.26 -27.72
C GLU A 15 24.34 -1.59 -26.53
N GLY A 16 23.89 -1.89 -25.31
CA GLY A 16 24.68 -1.65 -24.10
C GLY A 16 24.21 -0.56 -23.12
N LYS A 17 23.15 0.20 -23.42
CA LYS A 17 22.57 1.14 -22.43
C LYS A 17 21.06 0.98 -22.35
N MET A 18 20.61 -0.04 -21.62
CA MET A 18 19.22 -0.10 -21.15
C MET A 18 18.93 1.21 -20.41
N ASN A 19 18.04 2.04 -20.99
CA ASN A 19 17.71 3.35 -20.47
C ASN A 19 17.38 3.22 -18.97
N ILE A 20 18.04 4.02 -18.13
CA ILE A 20 17.92 3.89 -16.67
C ILE A 20 16.45 3.99 -16.23
N TRP A 21 15.65 4.76 -16.96
CA TRP A 21 14.20 4.86 -16.78
C TRP A 21 13.47 3.55 -17.06
N LEU A 22 13.88 2.81 -18.09
CA LEU A 22 13.32 1.49 -18.41
C LEU A 22 13.77 0.44 -17.38
N ARG A 23 14.99 0.54 -16.83
CA ARG A 23 15.43 -0.26 -15.67
C ARG A 23 14.59 0.03 -14.43
N TYR A 24 14.35 1.30 -14.11
CA TYR A 24 13.45 1.68 -13.02
C TYR A 24 12.02 1.20 -13.29
N PHE A 25 11.53 1.30 -14.53
CA PHE A 25 10.20 0.86 -14.93
C PHE A 25 10.02 -0.66 -14.80
N VAL A 26 10.99 -1.46 -15.27
CA VAL A 26 10.97 -2.92 -15.13
C VAL A 26 11.18 -3.36 -13.67
N PHE A 27 12.05 -2.68 -12.91
CA PHE A 27 12.23 -2.92 -11.48
C PHE A 27 10.98 -2.57 -10.66
N TRP A 28 10.20 -1.58 -11.13
CA TRP A 28 8.90 -1.19 -10.58
C TRP A 28 7.78 -2.17 -10.92
N LEU A 29 7.81 -2.77 -12.10
CA LEU A 29 6.79 -3.73 -12.56
C LEU A 29 6.90 -5.09 -11.87
N GLY A 30 8.08 -5.42 -11.32
CA GLY A 30 8.31 -6.69 -10.64
C GLY A 30 7.72 -6.79 -9.22
N MET A 31 6.63 -6.08 -8.89
CA MET A 31 5.92 -6.27 -7.61
C MET A 31 5.09 -7.54 -7.70
N GLU A 32 5.78 -8.68 -7.65
CA GLU A 32 5.13 -9.99 -7.63
C GLU A 32 4.68 -10.30 -6.20
N PRO A 33 3.41 -10.71 -6.00
CA PRO A 33 2.96 -11.17 -4.70
C PRO A 33 3.76 -12.40 -4.25
N ILE A 34 4.07 -12.47 -2.96
CA ILE A 34 4.63 -13.69 -2.35
C ILE A 34 3.49 -14.55 -1.81
N GLY A 35 3.28 -15.72 -2.41
CA GLY A 35 2.21 -16.68 -2.07
C GLY A 35 1.30 -17.00 -3.25
N ASP A 36 0.47 -18.05 -3.12
CA ASP A 36 -0.55 -18.38 -4.14
C ASP A 36 -1.88 -17.70 -3.78
N PRO A 37 -2.41 -16.79 -4.63
CA PRO A 37 -3.72 -16.18 -4.42
C PRO A 37 -4.88 -17.17 -4.24
N LYS A 38 -4.80 -18.38 -4.82
CA LYS A 38 -5.85 -19.40 -4.72
C LYS A 38 -5.86 -20.11 -3.37
N GLU A 39 -4.73 -20.14 -2.69
CA GLU A 39 -4.58 -20.76 -1.39
C GLU A 39 -4.56 -19.73 -0.25
N ALA A 40 -4.36 -18.46 -0.57
CA ALA A 40 -4.35 -17.39 0.41
C ALA A 40 -5.71 -17.22 1.10
N ASP A 41 -5.67 -16.91 2.39
CA ASP A 41 -6.86 -16.50 3.16
C ASP A 41 -6.84 -15.03 3.57
N ILE A 42 -5.72 -14.34 3.31
CA ILE A 42 -5.56 -12.90 3.57
C ILE A 42 -4.49 -12.29 2.64
N VAL A 43 -4.69 -11.05 2.20
CA VAL A 43 -3.65 -10.22 1.57
C VAL A 43 -3.01 -9.33 2.64
N ILE A 44 -1.69 -9.22 2.69
CA ILE A 44 -0.99 -8.24 3.52
C ILE A 44 -0.24 -7.28 2.61
N VAL A 45 -0.50 -5.98 2.74
CA VAL A 45 0.13 -4.96 1.91
C VAL A 45 1.04 -4.07 2.77
N GLN A 46 2.33 -4.06 2.43
CA GLN A 46 3.29 -3.13 3.01
C GLN A 46 3.47 -1.91 2.11
N ALA A 47 3.17 -0.73 2.65
CA ALA A 47 3.35 0.54 1.97
C ALA A 47 4.84 0.82 1.71
N PHE A 48 5.11 1.53 0.61
CA PHE A 48 6.44 1.98 0.22
C PHE A 48 6.62 3.46 0.57
N GLY A 49 7.27 3.72 1.71
CA GLY A 49 7.61 5.07 2.15
C GLY A 49 6.43 6.04 2.24
N ARG A 50 6.74 7.30 2.55
CA ARG A 50 5.75 8.39 2.69
C ARG A 50 6.23 9.61 1.92
N ASN A 51 5.38 10.12 1.02
CA ASN A 51 5.70 11.34 0.26
C ASN A 51 5.26 12.62 1.00
N SER A 52 4.27 12.52 1.89
CA SER A 52 3.62 13.69 2.50
C SER A 52 3.86 13.86 4.01
N PHE A 53 4.27 12.82 4.75
CA PHE A 53 4.50 12.90 6.19
C PHE A 53 5.91 12.43 6.57
N ILE A 54 6.61 13.26 7.34
CA ILE A 54 7.82 12.86 8.06
C ILE A 54 7.44 12.08 9.33
N ASP A 55 8.37 11.28 9.87
CA ASP A 55 8.13 10.43 11.05
C ASP A 55 7.57 11.21 12.25
N ASP A 56 8.12 12.40 12.50
CA ASP A 56 7.68 13.27 13.60
C ASP A 56 6.24 13.77 13.48
N LYS A 57 5.59 13.57 12.34
CA LYS A 57 4.21 14.02 12.06
C LYS A 57 3.19 12.87 12.00
N LEU A 58 3.61 11.63 12.25
CA LEU A 58 2.70 10.48 12.23
C LEU A 58 1.62 10.53 13.30
N PHE A 59 1.90 11.13 14.46
CA PHE A 59 0.90 11.29 15.51
C PHE A 59 -0.30 12.13 15.04
N GLU A 60 -0.11 13.03 14.06
CA GLU A 60 -1.21 13.82 13.47
C GLU A 60 -2.15 12.93 12.64
N VAL A 61 -1.60 11.96 11.91
CA VAL A 61 -2.40 10.96 11.17
C VAL A 61 -3.23 10.14 12.14
N ARG A 62 -2.63 9.70 13.26
CA ARG A 62 -3.37 8.98 14.29
C ARG A 62 -4.47 9.83 14.92
N ARG A 63 -4.18 11.10 15.22
CA ARG A 63 -5.19 12.03 15.73
C ARG A 63 -6.37 12.20 14.77
N ILE A 64 -6.12 12.27 13.46
CA ILE A 64 -7.19 12.33 12.44
C ILE A 64 -8.09 11.10 12.52
N PHE A 65 -7.50 9.91 12.69
CA PHE A 65 -8.24 8.67 12.87
C PHE A 65 -9.08 8.68 14.15
N ASP A 66 -8.48 9.01 15.29
CA ASP A 66 -9.16 9.04 16.59
C ASP A 66 -10.34 10.05 16.57
N GLU A 67 -10.16 11.23 15.95
CA GLU A 67 -11.21 12.25 15.77
C GLU A 67 -12.28 11.86 14.71
N ALA A 68 -12.00 10.89 13.84
CA ALA A 68 -12.93 10.46 12.79
C ALA A 68 -13.85 9.32 13.24
N GLY A 69 -13.45 8.55 14.25
CA GLY A 69 -14.21 7.42 14.81
C GLY A 69 -14.39 6.22 13.88
N SER A 70 -13.87 6.27 12.65
CA SER A 70 -13.94 5.19 11.65
C SER A 70 -12.89 5.36 10.55
N ASP A 71 -12.43 4.25 9.99
CA ASP A 71 -11.46 4.23 8.88
C ASP A 71 -11.94 5.05 7.68
N LEU A 72 -13.21 4.86 7.27
CA LEU A 72 -13.78 5.54 6.12
C LEU A 72 -13.76 7.06 6.30
N THR A 73 -14.12 7.54 7.48
CA THR A 73 -14.15 8.98 7.77
C THR A 73 -12.73 9.53 7.85
N ALA A 74 -11.81 8.77 8.45
CA ALA A 74 -10.40 9.15 8.57
C ALA A 74 -9.73 9.26 7.19
N ILE A 75 -9.94 8.28 6.31
CA ILE A 75 -9.40 8.28 4.94
C ILE A 75 -9.97 9.45 4.13
N LYS A 76 -11.28 9.70 4.21
CA LYS A 76 -11.89 10.87 3.56
C LYS A 76 -11.31 12.18 4.06
N LYS A 77 -11.03 12.30 5.38
CA LYS A 77 -10.37 13.47 5.96
C LYS A 77 -8.94 13.60 5.42
N LEU A 78 -8.15 12.52 5.42
CA LEU A 78 -6.78 12.50 4.90
C LEU A 78 -6.71 12.93 3.43
N GLN A 79 -7.53 12.35 2.56
CA GLN A 79 -7.56 12.66 1.13
C GLN A 79 -7.92 14.13 0.85
N LYS A 80 -8.66 14.77 1.75
CA LYS A 80 -9.05 16.19 1.66
C LYS A 80 -8.08 17.13 2.38
N MET A 81 -7.14 16.60 3.15
CA MET A 81 -6.19 17.38 3.93
C MET A 81 -5.24 18.12 2.97
N LYS A 82 -5.16 19.44 3.14
CA LYS A 82 -4.17 20.29 2.47
C LYS A 82 -2.98 20.48 3.41
N PHE A 83 -1.77 20.32 2.88
CA PHE A 83 -0.56 20.60 3.64
C PHE A 83 -0.27 22.10 3.62
N ALA A 84 0.16 22.67 4.75
CA ALA A 84 0.33 24.13 4.87
C ALA A 84 1.46 24.68 3.97
N ASP A 85 2.45 23.85 3.66
CA ASP A 85 3.66 24.17 2.90
C ASP A 85 3.52 23.88 1.39
N LYS A 86 2.54 23.06 1.00
CA LYS A 86 2.33 22.65 -0.38
C LYS A 86 0.86 22.86 -0.72
N LYS A 87 0.57 23.56 -1.83
CA LYS A 87 -0.79 23.65 -2.41
C LYS A 87 -1.32 22.28 -2.91
N THR A 88 -0.89 21.18 -2.30
CA THR A 88 -1.16 19.80 -2.67
C THR A 88 -1.93 19.12 -1.56
N PHE A 89 -2.81 18.22 -1.95
CA PHE A 89 -3.50 17.32 -1.05
C PHE A 89 -2.56 16.20 -0.59
N PHE A 90 -2.99 15.40 0.40
CA PHE A 90 -2.30 14.16 0.73
C PHE A 90 -2.07 13.31 -0.51
N ASP A 91 -0.81 12.94 -0.72
CA ASP A 91 -0.41 12.07 -1.80
C ASP A 91 0.18 10.77 -1.24
N PRO A 92 -0.52 9.62 -1.36
CA PRO A 92 0.04 8.34 -0.97
C PRO A 92 1.25 7.95 -1.85
N GLY A 93 1.45 8.58 -3.00
CA GLY A 93 2.52 8.27 -3.93
C GLY A 93 2.15 7.15 -4.89
N ILE A 94 2.88 7.11 -6.02
CA ILE A 94 2.60 6.16 -7.11
C ILE A 94 2.77 4.70 -6.68
N SER A 95 3.71 4.39 -5.77
CA SER A 95 3.99 3.00 -5.36
C SER A 95 2.81 2.44 -4.58
N ASN A 96 2.29 3.24 -3.65
CA ASN A 96 1.15 2.88 -2.84
C ASN A 96 -0.14 2.80 -3.67
N ARG A 97 -0.30 3.61 -4.72
CA ARG A 97 -1.42 3.48 -5.67
C ARG A 97 -1.37 2.18 -6.47
N ILE A 98 -0.20 1.75 -6.94
CA ILE A 98 -0.08 0.47 -7.64
C ILE A 98 -0.33 -0.70 -6.68
N LEU A 99 0.23 -0.67 -5.48
CA LEU A 99 -0.02 -1.68 -4.44
C LEU A 99 -1.50 -1.75 -4.06
N ALA A 100 -2.18 -0.61 -3.92
CA ALA A 100 -3.62 -0.55 -3.68
C ALA A 100 -4.40 -1.18 -4.85
N HIS A 101 -4.05 -0.86 -6.09
CA HIS A 101 -4.71 -1.46 -7.25
C HIS A 101 -4.53 -2.98 -7.32
N GLN A 102 -3.32 -3.49 -7.08
CA GLN A 102 -3.03 -4.92 -7.04
C GLN A 102 -3.79 -5.60 -5.90
N CYS A 103 -3.78 -5.00 -4.70
CA CYS A 103 -4.53 -5.49 -3.56
C CYS A 103 -6.04 -5.56 -3.85
N GLY A 104 -6.61 -4.49 -4.41
CA GLY A 104 -8.02 -4.44 -4.77
C GLY A 104 -8.39 -5.54 -5.76
N THR A 105 -7.56 -5.75 -6.78
CA THR A 105 -7.74 -6.84 -7.74
C THR A 105 -7.75 -8.22 -7.07
N LEU A 106 -6.87 -8.46 -6.09
CA LEU A 106 -6.85 -9.73 -5.34
C LEU A 106 -8.11 -9.91 -4.48
N VAL A 107 -8.50 -8.85 -3.75
CA VAL A 107 -9.69 -8.85 -2.88
C VAL A 107 -10.96 -9.11 -3.69
N GLU A 108 -11.10 -8.49 -4.86
CA GLU A 108 -12.23 -8.70 -5.76
C GLU A 108 -12.24 -10.10 -6.36
N ARG A 109 -11.12 -10.49 -6.98
CA ARG A 109 -11.05 -11.71 -7.79
C ARG A 109 -11.12 -12.98 -6.95
N TYR A 110 -10.52 -12.98 -5.77
CA TYR A 110 -10.43 -14.16 -4.91
C TYR A 110 -11.35 -14.07 -3.69
N ASN A 111 -12.06 -12.95 -3.51
CA ASN A 111 -12.97 -12.73 -2.40
C ASN A 111 -12.29 -12.82 -1.01
N ILE A 112 -10.98 -12.57 -0.94
CA ILE A 112 -10.19 -12.63 0.30
C ILE A 112 -10.07 -11.25 0.95
N PRO A 113 -9.99 -11.15 2.29
CA PRO A 113 -9.74 -9.90 2.97
C PRO A 113 -8.31 -9.38 2.76
N ALA A 114 -8.05 -8.14 3.19
CA ALA A 114 -6.72 -7.55 3.18
C ALA A 114 -6.40 -6.80 4.47
N ILE A 115 -5.15 -6.89 4.93
CA ILE A 115 -4.54 -6.05 5.94
C ILE A 115 -3.66 -5.04 5.21
N VAL A 116 -3.94 -3.75 5.40
CA VAL A 116 -3.28 -2.66 4.69
C VAL A 116 -2.86 -1.56 5.65
N GLN A 117 -1.83 -0.80 5.29
CA GLN A 117 -1.54 0.45 5.99
C GLN A 117 -2.48 1.56 5.56
N TRP A 118 -2.66 2.56 6.43
CA TRP A 118 -3.41 3.76 6.14
C TRP A 118 -2.99 4.47 4.84
N GLU A 119 -1.70 4.44 4.45
CA GLU A 119 -1.25 5.00 3.17
C GLU A 119 -1.85 4.28 1.95
N ILE A 120 -1.91 2.94 2.01
CA ILE A 120 -2.54 2.11 0.98
C ILE A 120 -4.06 2.30 1.03
N ALA A 121 -4.63 2.34 2.22
CA ALA A 121 -6.06 2.55 2.42
C ALA A 121 -6.52 3.88 1.79
N ALA A 122 -5.72 4.94 1.96
CA ALA A 122 -5.95 6.25 1.36
C ALA A 122 -5.65 6.29 -0.15
N ALA A 123 -4.98 5.29 -0.71
CA ALA A 123 -4.67 5.17 -2.13
C ALA A 123 -5.75 4.45 -2.95
N PHE A 124 -6.69 3.74 -2.30
CA PHE A 124 -7.85 3.18 -2.99
C PHE A 124 -8.77 4.27 -3.53
N ASP A 125 -9.50 3.93 -4.60
CA ASP A 125 -10.67 4.70 -4.99
C ASP A 125 -11.70 4.72 -3.84
N PRO A 126 -12.27 5.88 -3.46
CA PRO A 126 -13.18 5.98 -2.31
C PRO A 126 -14.45 5.14 -2.44
N HIS A 127 -15.00 4.98 -3.65
CA HIS A 127 -16.20 4.15 -3.87
C HIS A 127 -15.85 2.67 -3.73
N TRP A 128 -14.71 2.27 -4.29
CA TRP A 128 -14.17 0.93 -4.11
C TRP A 128 -13.93 0.62 -2.63
N TYR A 129 -13.21 1.48 -1.92
CA TYR A 129 -12.91 1.27 -0.50
C TYR A 129 -14.19 1.13 0.33
N TRP A 130 -15.20 1.95 0.04
CA TRP A 130 -16.49 1.87 0.71
C TRP A 130 -17.21 0.54 0.47
N ALA A 131 -17.20 0.03 -0.77
CA ALA A 131 -17.82 -1.25 -1.12
C ALA A 131 -17.16 -2.46 -0.43
N TYR A 132 -15.86 -2.36 -0.14
CA TYR A 132 -15.06 -3.46 0.44
C TYR A 132 -14.59 -3.19 1.88
N VAL A 133 -15.08 -2.15 2.55
CA VAL A 133 -14.58 -1.71 3.87
C VAL A 133 -14.58 -2.83 4.92
N ASN A 134 -15.57 -3.74 4.87
CA ASN A 134 -15.68 -4.88 5.77
C ASN A 134 -14.64 -5.98 5.53
N LYS A 135 -13.88 -5.91 4.42
CA LYS A 135 -12.78 -6.81 4.08
C LYS A 135 -11.41 -6.18 4.29
N ILE A 136 -11.34 -4.89 4.61
CA ILE A 136 -10.09 -4.17 4.77
C ILE A 136 -9.83 -3.93 6.25
N PHE A 137 -8.71 -4.46 6.75
CA PHE A 137 -8.18 -4.19 8.07
C PHE A 137 -7.08 -3.13 7.94
N CYS A 138 -7.42 -1.88 8.28
CA CYS A 138 -6.50 -0.77 8.16
C CYS A 138 -5.63 -0.63 9.42
N ILE A 139 -4.31 -0.63 9.24
CA ILE A 139 -3.33 -0.38 10.30
C ILE A 139 -2.96 1.11 10.29
N TRP A 140 -3.13 1.75 11.43
CA TRP A 140 -2.84 3.16 11.68
C TRP A 140 -1.58 3.33 12.54
N PRO A 141 -0.88 4.47 12.43
CA PRO A 141 0.29 4.73 13.26
C PRO A 141 -0.10 4.90 14.73
N SER A 142 0.93 4.89 15.60
CA SER A 142 0.78 5.18 17.03
C SER A 142 0.43 6.65 17.28
N ASN A 143 -0.15 6.93 18.45
CA ASN A 143 -0.45 8.28 18.90
C ASN A 143 0.72 8.95 19.64
N LYS A 144 1.84 8.24 19.86
CA LYS A 144 2.99 8.79 20.57
C LYS A 144 3.86 9.65 19.64
N PRO A 145 4.13 10.92 20.00
CA PRO A 145 5.05 11.76 19.24
C PRO A 145 6.46 11.15 19.18
N GLY A 146 7.10 11.20 18.01
CA GLY A 146 8.46 10.69 17.80
C GLY A 146 8.61 9.16 17.76
N GLU A 147 7.51 8.40 17.91
CA GLU A 147 7.56 6.93 17.78
C GLU A 147 7.67 6.55 16.30
N TYR A 148 8.82 5.98 15.93
CA TYR A 148 9.03 5.47 14.59
C TYR A 148 8.09 4.31 14.30
N PHE A 149 7.21 4.48 13.32
CA PHE A 149 6.30 3.41 12.91
C PHE A 149 7.04 2.42 12.00
N SER A 150 7.69 1.44 12.64
CA SER A 150 8.59 0.52 11.97
C SER A 150 7.84 -0.58 11.20
N THR A 151 8.49 -1.13 10.17
CA THR A 151 7.99 -2.34 9.47
C THR A 151 7.79 -3.50 10.44
N HIS A 152 8.57 -3.58 11.52
CA HIS A 152 8.43 -4.62 12.54
C HIS A 152 7.11 -4.48 13.31
N ASP A 153 6.75 -3.27 13.75
CA ASP A 153 5.52 -3.03 14.51
C ASP A 153 4.27 -3.25 13.66
N LEU A 154 4.37 -2.91 12.37
CA LEU A 154 3.36 -3.26 11.38
C LEU A 154 3.18 -4.77 11.26
N ASN A 155 4.28 -5.51 11.12
CA ASN A 155 4.22 -6.96 10.98
C ASN A 155 3.60 -7.61 12.21
N LYS A 156 3.95 -7.11 13.40
CA LYS A 156 3.37 -7.57 14.67
C LYS A 156 1.86 -7.36 14.71
N GLN A 157 1.38 -6.17 14.34
CA GLN A 157 -0.07 -5.89 14.27
C GLN A 157 -0.78 -6.75 13.22
N ALA A 158 -0.17 -6.95 12.05
CA ALA A 158 -0.73 -7.81 11.02
C ALA A 158 -0.88 -9.26 11.52
N ILE A 159 0.15 -9.80 12.20
CA ILE A 159 0.11 -11.15 12.82
C ILE A 159 -0.99 -11.23 13.89
N GLU A 160 -1.15 -10.19 14.72
CA GLU A 160 -2.20 -10.15 15.73
C GLU A 160 -3.60 -10.19 15.09
N ILE A 161 -3.84 -9.40 14.03
CA ILE A 161 -5.08 -9.42 13.27
C ILE A 161 -5.33 -10.81 12.66
N MET A 162 -4.30 -11.40 12.04
CA MET A 162 -4.40 -12.75 11.47
C MET A 162 -4.81 -13.77 12.53
N LYS A 163 -4.15 -13.77 13.69
CA LYS A 163 -4.47 -14.66 14.81
C LYS A 163 -5.91 -14.49 15.29
N GLN A 164 -6.35 -13.24 15.47
CA GLN A 164 -7.71 -12.93 15.92
C GLN A 164 -8.78 -13.36 14.92
N LYS A 165 -8.47 -13.33 13.62
CA LYS A 165 -9.41 -13.69 12.55
C LYS A 165 -9.27 -15.14 12.05
N GLY A 166 -8.26 -15.86 12.54
CA GLY A 166 -7.98 -17.24 12.12
C GLY A 166 -7.34 -17.36 10.73
N PHE A 167 -6.73 -16.30 10.20
CA PHE A 167 -5.99 -16.35 8.94
C PHE A 167 -4.62 -17.01 9.13
N ARG A 168 -4.19 -17.82 8.15
CA ARG A 168 -2.96 -18.63 8.24
C ARG A 168 -2.09 -18.54 7.00
N ARG A 169 -2.65 -18.18 5.85
CA ARG A 169 -1.96 -18.24 4.56
C ARG A 169 -1.96 -16.85 3.93
N PRO A 170 -1.01 -15.98 4.33
CA PRO A 170 -0.93 -14.65 3.78
C PRO A 170 -0.33 -14.67 2.38
N ILE A 171 -0.90 -13.86 1.48
CA ILE A 171 -0.20 -13.38 0.31
C ILE A 171 0.34 -11.98 0.60
N VAL A 172 1.64 -11.77 0.40
CA VAL A 172 2.30 -10.52 0.77
C VAL A 172 2.56 -9.69 -0.48
N LEU A 173 2.03 -8.46 -0.47
CA LEU A 173 2.30 -7.41 -1.46
C LEU A 173 3.23 -6.38 -0.83
N ALA A 174 4.40 -6.20 -1.43
CA ALA A 174 5.32 -5.14 -1.04
C ALA A 174 6.09 -4.66 -2.26
N HIS A 175 6.62 -3.45 -2.18
CA HIS A 175 7.58 -2.99 -3.18
C HIS A 175 8.88 -3.81 -3.08
N ASN A 176 9.55 -4.04 -4.21
CA ASN A 176 10.74 -4.90 -4.30
C ASN A 176 11.84 -4.59 -3.29
N MET A 177 12.07 -3.31 -2.99
CA MET A 177 13.06 -2.89 -1.98
C MET A 177 12.68 -3.21 -0.53
N HIS A 178 11.45 -3.65 -0.28
CA HIS A 178 10.96 -4.04 1.04
C HIS A 178 10.65 -5.54 1.14
N MET A 179 10.77 -6.30 0.05
CA MET A 179 10.45 -7.73 0.03
C MET A 179 11.24 -8.53 1.08
N THR A 180 12.51 -8.21 1.30
CA THR A 180 13.33 -8.85 2.34
C THR A 180 12.81 -8.60 3.76
N ARG A 181 12.17 -7.44 4.01
CA ARG A 181 11.53 -7.11 5.29
C ARG A 181 10.13 -7.72 5.40
N ALA A 182 9.45 -7.87 4.28
CA ALA A 182 8.12 -8.47 4.16
C ALA A 182 8.14 -10.00 4.37
N PHE A 183 9.25 -10.66 4.01
CA PHE A 183 9.43 -12.12 4.07
C PHE A 183 9.21 -12.72 5.48
N TRP A 184 9.40 -11.93 6.53
CA TRP A 184 9.20 -12.36 7.92
C TRP A 184 7.75 -12.76 8.23
N LEU A 185 6.78 -12.19 7.51
CA LEU A 185 5.36 -12.48 7.69
C LEU A 185 4.99 -13.91 7.28
N GLN A 186 5.63 -14.47 6.24
CA GLN A 186 5.33 -15.82 5.77
C GLN A 186 5.86 -16.93 6.69
N ARG A 187 6.85 -16.65 7.53
CA ARG A 187 7.48 -17.67 8.41
C ARG A 187 6.85 -17.73 9.79
N SER A 188 6.03 -16.73 10.14
CA SER A 188 5.49 -16.54 11.49
C SER A 188 4.00 -16.91 11.61
N SER A 189 3.36 -17.21 10.48
CA SER A 189 2.01 -17.78 10.35
C SER A 189 2.06 -19.30 10.32
#